data_AF-A0A2D6AJ52-F1
#
_entry.id   AF-A0A2D6AJ52-F1
#
_cell.length_a   1.000
_cell.length_b   1.000
_cell.length_c   1.000
_cell.angle_alpha   90.00
_cell.angle_beta   90.00
_cell.angle_gamma   90.00
#
_symmetry.space_group_name_H-M   'P 1'
#
loop_
_entity.id
_entity.type
_entity.pdbx_description
1 polymer ?
#
loop_
_entity_poly.entity_id
_entity_poly.type
_entity_poly.pdbx_seq_one_letter_code
_entity_poly.pdbx_strand_id
1 'polypeptide(L)'
;MKDLLSVLILSVKVENGIKKMENVKKLYPAKKNDSRVGKNNHNWNGGSAGYKDHHQMKLNRLEKLKQAKGKCEVCGKNAKTIHHIDETNYNHDMSNLIVVCKVCHGVLHSKDLKGCYNSKYVRKYGMNIEEMADRLGLNKSTVTTYLSNKAKREEILLKLGIKKKGARA
;
A
#
# COMPACT_ATOMS: atom_id res chain seq x y z
N MET A 1 -10.27 23.40 -43.76
CA MET A 1 -11.57 23.77 -43.14
C MET A 1 -12.14 22.76 -42.14
N LYS A 2 -11.51 21.59 -41.88
CA LYS A 2 -11.99 20.63 -40.85
C LYS A 2 -11.52 20.94 -39.41
N ASP A 3 -10.55 21.84 -39.23
CA ASP A 3 -9.96 22.10 -37.91
C ASP A 3 -10.81 22.98 -36.99
N LEU A 4 -11.49 24.01 -37.52
CA LEU A 4 -12.21 24.97 -36.68
C LEU A 4 -13.40 24.36 -35.93
N LEU A 5 -14.07 23.36 -36.53
CA LEU A 5 -15.20 22.68 -35.90
C LEU A 5 -14.76 21.80 -34.71
N SER A 6 -13.56 21.21 -34.80
CA SER A 6 -13.03 20.34 -33.73
C SER A 6 -12.65 21.12 -32.47
N VAL A 7 -12.08 22.32 -32.65
CA VAL A 7 -11.72 23.24 -31.57
C VAL A 7 -12.97 23.73 -30.83
N LEU A 8 -14.03 24.08 -31.57
CA LEU A 8 -15.29 24.56 -30.98
C LEU A 8 -15.97 23.48 -30.12
N ILE A 9 -16.00 22.23 -30.58
CA ILE A 9 -16.60 21.11 -29.83
C ILE A 9 -15.83 20.80 -28.55
N LEU A 10 -14.49 20.94 -28.56
CA LEU A 10 -13.68 20.76 -27.36
C LEU A 10 -13.95 21.86 -26.32
N SER A 11 -14.06 23.13 -26.74
CA SER A 11 -14.34 24.25 -25.83
C SER A 11 -15.68 24.11 -25.10
N VAL A 12 -16.74 23.72 -25.82
CA VAL A 12 -18.08 23.53 -25.22
C VAL A 12 -18.11 22.37 -24.21
N LYS A 13 -17.36 21.29 -24.45
CA LYS A 13 -17.25 20.17 -23.49
C LYS A 13 -16.51 20.56 -22.21
N VAL A 14 -15.48 21.40 -22.31
CA VAL A 14 -14.73 21.92 -21.15
C VAL A 14 -15.61 22.81 -20.28
N GLU A 15 -16.33 23.77 -20.88
CA GLU A 15 -17.22 24.67 -20.13
C GLU A 15 -18.35 23.93 -19.41
N ASN A 16 -18.97 22.94 -20.07
CA ASN A 16 -20.01 22.12 -19.45
C ASN A 16 -19.48 21.25 -18.30
N GLY A 17 -18.22 20.80 -18.39
CA GLY A 17 -17.53 20.09 -17.31
C GLY A 17 -17.30 20.99 -16.09
N ILE A 18 -16.85 22.23 -16.31
CA ILE A 18 -16.59 23.22 -15.25
C ILE A 18 -17.89 23.59 -14.51
N LYS A 19 -18.97 23.90 -15.25
CA LYS A 19 -20.29 24.23 -14.65
C LYS A 19 -20.86 23.08 -13.82
N LYS A 20 -20.66 21.83 -14.24
CA LYS A 20 -21.08 20.65 -13.47
C LYS A 20 -20.32 20.52 -12.15
N MET A 21 -19.03 20.84 -12.12
CA MET A 21 -18.22 20.80 -10.89
C MET A 21 -18.58 21.90 -9.88
N GLU A 22 -18.93 23.10 -10.33
CA GLU A 22 -19.36 24.18 -9.44
C GLU A 22 -20.68 23.86 -8.72
N ASN A 23 -21.63 23.24 -9.42
CA ASN A 23 -22.89 22.80 -8.81
C ASN A 23 -22.72 21.69 -7.77
N VAL A 24 -21.77 20.76 -7.96
CA VAL A 24 -21.47 19.71 -6.97
C VAL A 24 -20.92 20.30 -5.66
N LYS A 25 -20.05 21.32 -5.73
CA LYS A 25 -19.53 22.02 -4.55
C LYS A 25 -20.62 22.76 -3.76
N LYS A 26 -21.63 23.28 -4.47
CA LYS A 26 -22.76 24.00 -3.86
C LYS A 26 -23.75 23.05 -3.16
N LEU A 27 -23.98 21.86 -3.72
CA LEU A 27 -24.89 20.85 -3.16
C LEU A 27 -24.31 20.09 -1.96
N TYR A 28 -22.98 19.99 -1.87
CA TYR A 28 -22.29 19.29 -0.78
C TYR A 28 -21.13 20.14 -0.24
N PRO A 29 -21.39 21.21 0.53
CA PRO A 29 -20.31 21.88 1.24
C PRO A 29 -19.64 20.87 2.16
N ALA A 30 -18.37 20.59 1.93
CA ALA A 30 -17.61 19.70 2.81
C ALA A 30 -17.63 20.32 4.22
N LYS A 31 -18.45 19.75 5.12
CA LYS A 31 -18.43 20.14 6.53
C LYS A 31 -17.00 19.94 7.01
N LYS A 32 -16.29 21.02 7.30
CA LYS A 32 -15.00 20.94 7.98
C LYS A 32 -15.31 20.30 9.33
N ASN A 33 -14.82 19.08 9.53
CA ASN A 33 -14.87 18.47 10.85
C ASN A 33 -13.87 19.24 11.72
N ASP A 34 -14.37 20.24 12.45
CA ASP A 34 -13.58 21.06 13.38
C ASP A 34 -12.92 20.21 14.47
N SER A 35 -13.36 18.96 14.67
CA SER A 35 -12.69 17.98 15.52
C SER A 35 -11.33 17.50 15.00
N ARG A 36 -10.99 17.73 13.72
CA ARG A 36 -9.71 17.30 13.12
C ARG A 36 -8.66 18.41 13.03
N VAL A 37 -9.03 19.67 13.30
CA VAL A 37 -8.15 20.83 13.18
C VAL A 37 -8.27 21.72 14.42
N GLY A 38 -7.22 22.45 14.77
CA GLY A 38 -7.24 23.35 15.91
C GLY A 38 -7.25 22.62 17.27
N LYS A 39 -7.47 23.40 18.33
CA LYS A 39 -7.34 22.96 19.73
C LYS A 39 -8.27 21.80 20.14
N ASN A 40 -9.31 21.51 19.35
CA ASN A 40 -10.27 20.44 19.62
C ASN A 40 -9.79 19.05 19.14
N ASN A 41 -8.73 18.98 18.34
CA ASN A 41 -8.11 17.71 17.99
C ASN A 41 -7.12 17.31 19.11
N HIS A 42 -7.30 16.16 19.73
CA HIS A 42 -6.40 15.65 20.78
C HIS A 42 -4.93 15.48 20.31
N ASN A 43 -4.71 15.40 18.99
CA ASN A 43 -3.38 15.38 18.38
C ASN A 43 -2.88 16.78 17.95
N TRP A 44 -3.58 17.86 18.31
CA TRP A 44 -3.19 19.23 17.96
C TRP A 44 -2.04 19.71 18.83
N ASN A 45 -0.88 19.94 18.22
CA ASN A 45 0.31 20.44 18.90
C ASN A 45 0.62 21.90 18.53
N GLY A 46 -0.38 22.80 18.63
CA GLY A 46 -0.18 24.24 18.41
C GLY A 46 -0.23 24.72 16.96
N GLY A 47 -0.46 23.83 15.99
CA GLY A 47 -0.76 24.20 14.59
C GLY A 47 0.43 24.30 13.65
N SER A 48 1.66 24.24 14.17
CA SER A 48 2.82 23.87 13.37
C SER A 48 2.96 22.34 13.37
N ALA A 49 3.01 21.72 12.19
CA ALA A 49 3.46 20.34 12.11
C ALA A 49 4.86 20.30 12.72
N GLY A 50 5.08 19.50 13.78
CA GLY A 50 6.30 19.53 14.61
C GLY A 50 7.61 19.12 13.92
N TYR A 51 7.66 19.18 12.59
CA TYR A 51 8.87 18.95 11.80
C TYR A 51 9.68 20.24 11.73
N LYS A 52 10.92 20.18 12.23
CA LYS A 52 11.86 21.31 12.19
C LYS A 52 12.10 21.81 10.76
N ASP A 53 12.10 20.91 9.78
CA ASP A 53 12.31 21.21 8.36
C ASP A 53 11.29 20.50 7.46
N HIS A 54 10.04 20.95 7.55
CA HIS A 54 8.93 20.42 6.76
C HIS A 54 9.14 20.58 5.24
N HIS A 55 9.89 21.60 4.81
CA HIS A 55 10.16 21.85 3.39
C HIS A 55 11.15 20.81 2.84
N GLN A 56 12.29 20.60 3.50
CA GLN A 56 13.27 19.59 3.09
C GLN A 56 12.68 18.19 3.11
N MET A 57 11.87 17.86 4.12
CA MET A 57 11.14 16.58 4.16
C MET A 57 10.31 16.37 2.88
N LYS A 58 9.56 17.39 2.43
CA LYS A 58 8.75 17.28 1.22
C LYS A 58 9.60 17.08 -0.03
N LEU A 59 10.70 17.81 -0.17
CA LEU A 59 11.63 17.67 -1.29
C LEU A 59 12.24 16.27 -1.35
N ASN A 60 12.77 15.77 -0.23
CA ASN A 60 13.36 14.43 -0.15
C ASN A 60 12.32 13.35 -0.48
N ARG A 61 11.07 13.51 0.00
CA ARG A 61 10.00 12.57 -0.33
C ARG A 61 9.68 12.54 -1.83
N LEU A 62 9.59 13.70 -2.48
CA LEU A 62 9.33 13.78 -3.92
C LEU A 62 10.48 13.17 -4.73
N GLU A 63 11.72 13.48 -4.37
CA GLU A 63 12.91 12.95 -5.03
C GLU A 63 13.00 11.42 -4.87
N LYS A 64 12.76 10.90 -3.66
CA LYS A 64 12.76 9.45 -3.41
C LYS A 64 11.69 8.72 -4.23
N LEU A 65 10.48 9.28 -4.36
CA LEU A 65 9.42 8.74 -5.22
C LEU A 65 9.82 8.71 -6.70
N LYS A 66 10.53 9.74 -7.17
CA LYS A 66 11.06 9.83 -8.53
C LYS A 66 12.13 8.76 -8.77
N GLN A 67 13.08 8.59 -7.85
CA GLN A 67 14.12 7.56 -7.92
C GLN A 67 13.54 6.15 -8.01
N ALA A 68 12.51 5.86 -7.22
CA ALA A 68 11.85 4.55 -7.22
C ALA A 68 10.94 4.32 -8.44
N LYS A 69 10.73 5.32 -9.31
CA LYS A 69 9.85 5.24 -10.50
C LYS A 69 8.45 4.71 -10.16
N GLY A 70 7.93 5.06 -8.98
CA GLY A 70 6.64 4.59 -8.49
C GLY A 70 6.57 3.07 -8.19
N LYS A 71 7.72 2.41 -7.97
CA LYS A 71 7.81 0.99 -7.62
C LYS A 71 8.24 0.81 -6.16
N CYS A 72 7.77 -0.26 -5.55
CA CYS A 72 8.11 -0.67 -4.20
C CYS A 72 9.53 -1.23 -4.20
N GLU A 73 10.43 -0.66 -3.40
CA GLU A 73 11.82 -1.11 -3.26
C GLU A 73 11.92 -2.49 -2.56
N VAL A 74 10.83 -2.98 -1.95
CA VAL A 74 10.78 -4.31 -1.31
C VAL A 74 10.24 -5.40 -2.22
N CYS A 75 9.21 -5.11 -3.03
CA CYS A 75 8.49 -6.15 -3.80
C CYS A 75 8.20 -5.81 -5.26
N GLY A 76 8.66 -4.67 -5.78
CA GLY A 76 8.51 -4.26 -7.17
C GLY A 76 7.10 -3.83 -7.60
N LYS A 77 6.08 -3.96 -6.74
CA LYS A 77 4.70 -3.51 -7.04
C LYS A 77 4.59 -1.98 -7.06
N ASN A 78 3.51 -1.43 -7.60
CA ASN A 78 3.29 0.01 -7.60
C ASN A 78 3.22 0.57 -6.17
N ALA A 79 3.90 1.69 -5.94
CA ALA A 79 4.07 2.30 -4.64
C ALA A 79 4.02 3.83 -4.72
N LYS A 80 3.41 4.45 -3.71
CA LYS A 80 3.31 5.91 -3.54
C LYS A 80 3.54 6.36 -2.10
N THR A 81 3.87 5.41 -1.22
CA THR A 81 4.08 5.64 0.21
C THR A 81 5.56 5.51 0.52
N ILE A 82 6.04 6.36 1.42
CA ILE A 82 7.40 6.35 1.91
C ILE A 82 7.35 5.92 3.36
N HIS A 83 8.23 4.99 3.70
CA HIS A 83 8.50 4.57 5.06
C HIS A 83 9.87 5.09 5.49
N HIS A 84 10.00 5.42 6.77
CA HIS A 84 11.26 5.74 7.42
C HIS A 84 11.86 4.46 7.99
N ILE A 85 13.07 4.10 7.55
CA ILE A 85 13.72 2.81 7.90
C ILE A 85 13.97 2.71 9.41
N ASP A 86 14.33 3.83 10.05
CA ASP A 86 14.54 3.92 11.50
C ASP A 86 13.25 4.05 12.34
N GLU A 87 12.08 3.99 11.72
CA GLU A 87 10.76 4.19 12.34
C GLU A 87 10.57 5.56 13.01
N THR A 88 11.50 6.51 12.82
CA THR A 88 11.40 7.85 13.38
C THR A 88 10.67 8.79 12.41
N ASN A 89 10.07 9.85 12.95
CA ASN A 89 9.44 10.89 12.14
C ASN A 89 10.35 12.11 11.92
N TYR A 90 11.58 12.14 12.44
CA TYR A 90 12.47 13.30 12.37
C TYR A 90 13.67 13.13 11.43
N ASN A 91 14.08 11.90 11.13
CA ASN A 91 15.18 11.64 10.21
C ASN A 91 14.69 11.59 8.75
N HIS A 92 14.85 12.69 8.03
CA HIS A 92 14.38 12.83 6.65
C HIS A 92 15.45 12.56 5.59
N ASP A 93 16.60 12.03 5.97
CA ASP A 93 17.69 11.75 5.03
C ASP A 93 17.26 10.76 3.96
N MET A 94 17.70 10.99 2.72
CA MET A 94 17.32 10.17 1.56
C MET A 94 17.65 8.68 1.74
N SER A 95 18.72 8.37 2.48
CA SER A 95 19.13 7.00 2.83
C SER A 95 18.21 6.33 3.85
N ASN A 96 17.51 7.11 4.69
CA ASN A 96 16.53 6.63 5.66
C ASN A 96 15.12 6.46 5.06
N LEU A 97 14.89 6.89 3.81
CA LEU A 97 13.59 6.79 3.15
C LEU A 97 13.54 5.58 2.21
N ILE A 98 12.46 4.80 2.29
CA ILE A 98 12.18 3.70 1.36
C ILE A 98 10.76 3.81 0.80
N VAL A 99 10.62 3.70 -0.51
CA VAL A 99 9.34 3.68 -1.23
C VAL A 99 8.74 2.30 -1.18
N VAL A 100 7.57 2.18 -0.57
CA VAL A 100 6.91 0.89 -0.35
C VAL A 100 5.46 0.93 -0.78
N CYS A 101 4.89 -0.21 -1.17
CA CYS A 101 3.46 -0.33 -1.42
C CYS A 101 2.69 -0.37 -0.09
N LYS A 102 1.37 -0.12 -0.11
CA LYS A 102 0.52 -0.13 1.10
C LYS A 102 0.67 -1.40 1.93
N VAL A 103 0.82 -2.56 1.27
CA VAL A 103 1.02 -3.84 1.95
C VAL A 103 2.36 -3.82 2.67
N CYS A 104 3.48 -3.67 1.97
CA CYS A 104 4.83 -3.62 2.57
C CYS A 104 4.96 -2.54 3.66
N HIS A 105 4.32 -1.38 3.46
CA HIS A 105 4.29 -0.31 4.47
C HIS A 105 3.70 -0.78 5.79
N GLY A 106 2.56 -1.48 5.75
CA GLY A 106 1.94 -2.05 6.95
C GLY A 106 2.84 -3.06 7.65
N VAL A 107 3.59 -3.84 6.88
CA VAL A 107 4.51 -4.90 7.38
C VAL A 107 5.65 -4.32 8.17
N LEU A 108 6.28 -3.29 7.61
CA LEU A 108 7.38 -2.60 8.26
C LEU A 108 6.93 -2.02 9.60
N HIS A 109 5.70 -1.46 9.67
CA HIS A 109 5.14 -1.00 10.94
C HIS A 109 4.69 -2.11 11.90
N SER A 110 4.42 -3.33 11.44
CA SER A 110 3.84 -4.35 12.33
C SER A 110 4.85 -5.04 13.23
N LYS A 111 6.17 -4.83 13.06
CA LYS A 111 7.30 -5.58 13.66
C LYS A 111 7.28 -7.11 13.39
N ASP A 112 6.11 -7.64 13.07
CA ASP A 112 5.88 -8.96 12.49
C ASP A 112 6.09 -8.91 10.97
N LEU A 113 7.33 -9.17 10.54
CA LEU A 113 7.76 -9.28 9.13
C LEU A 113 6.94 -10.27 8.26
N LYS A 114 5.96 -10.98 8.83
CA LYS A 114 5.11 -11.95 8.14
C LYS A 114 4.19 -11.33 7.08
N GLY A 115 3.99 -10.02 7.09
CA GLY A 115 2.93 -9.42 6.29
C GLY A 115 3.27 -9.10 4.82
N CYS A 116 4.53 -9.14 4.37
CA CYS A 116 4.83 -8.87 2.95
C CYS A 116 4.62 -10.12 2.09
N TYR A 117 4.62 -11.28 2.74
CA TYR A 117 4.22 -12.59 2.23
C TYR A 117 2.89 -13.05 2.84
N ASN A 118 1.93 -12.16 3.09
CA ASN A 118 0.64 -12.49 3.72
C ASN A 118 -0.32 -13.29 2.81
N SER A 119 0.19 -14.23 2.02
CA SER A 119 -0.68 -15.24 1.43
C SER A 119 -1.39 -15.97 2.56
N LYS A 120 -2.62 -16.43 2.29
CA LYS A 120 -3.34 -17.31 3.23
C LYS A 120 -2.50 -18.53 3.63
N TYR A 121 -1.56 -18.93 2.78
CA TYR A 121 -0.67 -20.08 2.97
C TYR A 121 0.44 -19.79 3.98
N VAL A 122 1.10 -18.64 3.93
CA VAL A 122 2.13 -18.28 4.92
C VAL A 122 1.53 -18.17 6.32
N ARG A 123 0.33 -17.56 6.44
CA ARG A 123 -0.36 -17.48 7.73
C ARG A 123 -0.73 -18.85 8.30
N LYS A 124 -1.19 -19.76 7.44
CA LYS A 124 -1.72 -21.07 7.84
C LYS A 124 -0.63 -22.14 8.01
N TYR A 125 0.41 -22.10 7.19
CA TYR A 125 1.40 -23.16 7.02
C TYR A 125 2.84 -22.68 7.23
N GLY A 126 3.08 -21.38 7.37
CA GLY A 126 4.43 -20.82 7.57
C GLY A 126 5.28 -20.72 6.30
N MET A 127 4.71 -21.00 5.14
CA MET A 127 5.42 -21.06 3.86
C MET A 127 4.53 -20.52 2.71
N ASN A 128 5.13 -19.88 1.71
CA ASN A 128 4.39 -19.41 0.53
C ASN A 128 4.17 -20.56 -0.49
N ILE A 129 3.32 -20.35 -1.50
CA ILE A 129 2.95 -21.45 -2.40
C ILE A 129 4.05 -21.78 -3.41
N GLU A 130 4.86 -20.79 -3.77
CA GLU A 130 6.07 -20.93 -4.58
C GLU A 130 7.06 -21.89 -3.91
N GLU A 131 7.40 -21.64 -2.65
CA GLU A 131 8.36 -22.41 -1.89
C GLU A 131 7.85 -23.84 -1.65
N MET A 132 6.55 -24.02 -1.44
CA MET A 132 5.94 -25.36 -1.38
C MET A 132 6.06 -26.09 -2.73
N ALA A 133 5.83 -25.39 -3.83
CA ALA A 133 5.93 -25.93 -5.19
C ALA A 133 7.36 -26.37 -5.51
N ASP A 134 8.34 -25.52 -5.19
CA ASP A 134 9.77 -25.78 -5.40
C ASP A 134 10.24 -27.00 -4.58
N ARG A 135 9.87 -27.08 -3.29
CA ARG A 135 10.26 -28.21 -2.43
C ARG A 135 9.62 -29.54 -2.83
N LEU A 136 8.44 -29.51 -3.43
CA LEU A 136 7.73 -30.71 -3.86
C LEU A 136 8.03 -31.09 -5.32
N GLY A 137 8.70 -30.23 -6.08
CA GLY A 137 8.87 -30.40 -7.53
C GLY A 137 7.54 -30.37 -8.29
N LEU A 138 6.59 -29.53 -7.85
CA LEU A 138 5.23 -29.45 -8.41
C LEU A 138 4.94 -28.05 -8.96
N ASN A 139 3.91 -27.95 -9.81
CA ASN A 139 3.38 -26.65 -10.23
C ASN A 139 2.56 -25.98 -9.10
N LYS A 140 2.58 -24.64 -9.03
CA LYS A 140 1.81 -23.85 -8.05
C LYS A 140 0.30 -24.18 -8.06
N SER A 141 -0.26 -24.43 -9.25
CA SER A 141 -1.66 -24.82 -9.43
C SER A 141 -1.95 -26.17 -8.78
N THR A 142 -1.08 -27.17 -9.00
CA THR A 142 -1.18 -28.50 -8.38
C THR A 142 -1.16 -28.42 -6.86
N VAL A 143 -0.22 -27.64 -6.30
CA VAL A 143 -0.15 -27.40 -4.85
C VAL A 143 -1.45 -26.77 -4.34
N THR A 144 -2.01 -25.80 -5.07
CA THR A 144 -3.30 -25.17 -4.71
C THR A 144 -4.46 -26.18 -4.67
N THR A 145 -4.53 -27.04 -5.68
CA THR A 145 -5.54 -28.11 -5.77
C THR A 145 -5.40 -29.09 -4.61
N TYR A 146 -4.17 -29.51 -4.30
CA TYR A 146 -3.90 -30.43 -3.20
C TYR A 146 -4.24 -29.82 -1.83
N LEU A 147 -3.94 -28.54 -1.61
CA LEU A 147 -4.29 -27.86 -0.36
C LEU A 147 -5.81 -27.70 -0.16
N SER A 148 -6.58 -27.69 -1.25
CA SER A 148 -8.05 -27.62 -1.21
C SER A 148 -8.67 -28.98 -0.84
N ASN A 149 -8.07 -30.10 -1.27
CA ASN A 149 -8.49 -31.44 -0.91
C ASN A 149 -7.98 -31.84 0.49
N LYS A 150 -8.86 -32.32 1.38
CA LYS A 150 -8.49 -32.62 2.78
C LYS A 150 -7.40 -33.69 2.90
N ALA A 151 -7.55 -34.82 2.20
CA ALA A 151 -6.61 -35.95 2.29
C ALA A 151 -5.25 -35.57 1.68
N LYS A 152 -5.25 -34.99 0.47
CA LYS A 152 -4.01 -34.57 -0.21
C LYS A 152 -3.28 -33.48 0.54
N ARG A 153 -4.00 -32.54 1.16
CA ARG A 153 -3.39 -31.52 2.02
C ARG A 153 -2.57 -32.12 3.15
N GLU A 154 -3.08 -33.15 3.82
CA GLU A 154 -2.37 -33.77 4.94
C GLU A 154 -1.11 -34.50 4.46
N GLU A 155 -1.20 -35.20 3.33
CA GLU A 155 -0.07 -35.85 2.66
C GLU A 155 1.08 -34.86 2.37
N ILE A 156 0.79 -33.72 1.75
CA ILE A 156 1.84 -32.76 1.39
C ILE A 156 2.40 -32.01 2.59
N LEU A 157 1.59 -31.70 3.60
CA LEU A 157 2.08 -31.02 4.81
C LEU A 157 3.02 -31.93 5.60
N LEU A 158 2.74 -33.24 5.61
CA LEU A 158 3.64 -34.24 6.18
C LEU A 158 4.97 -34.29 5.43
N LYS A 159 4.93 -34.33 4.08
CA LYS A 159 6.13 -34.28 3.22
C LYS A 159 6.99 -33.03 3.45
N LEU A 160 6.35 -31.90 3.77
CA LEU A 160 7.03 -30.64 4.06
C LEU A 160 7.48 -30.48 5.53
N GLY A 161 7.17 -31.43 6.41
CA GLY A 161 7.49 -31.34 7.84
C GLY A 161 6.70 -30.27 8.60
N ILE A 162 5.56 -29.82 8.07
CA ILE A 162 4.74 -28.76 8.68
C ILE A 162 3.75 -29.40 9.67
N LYS A 163 3.97 -29.19 10.97
CA LYS A 163 3.04 -29.66 12.02
C LYS A 163 1.73 -28.86 11.96
N LYS A 164 0.59 -29.55 12.12
CA LYS A 164 -0.70 -28.86 12.37
C LYS A 164 -0.54 -28.02 13.63
N LYS A 165 -0.85 -26.72 13.54
CA LYS A 165 -1.19 -25.96 14.76
C LYS A 165 -2.35 -26.71 15.40
N GLY A 166 -2.16 -27.22 16.62
CA GLY A 166 -3.20 -27.90 17.36
C GLY A 166 -4.48 -27.05 17.32
N ALA A 167 -5.63 -27.70 17.15
CA ALA A 167 -6.89 -27.01 17.38
C ALA A 167 -6.80 -26.38 18.77
N ARG A 168 -7.03 -25.08 18.88
CA ARG A 168 -7.20 -24.46 20.20
C ARG A 168 -8.36 -25.22 20.84
N ALA A 169 -8.05 -25.93 21.92
CA ALA A 169 -9.04 -26.58 22.76
C ALA A 169 -10.00 -25.53 23.32
#